data_AF-A0A961IAA5-F1
#
_entry.id   AF-A0A961IAA5-F1
#
_cell.length_a   1.000
_cell.length_b   1.000
_cell.length_c   1.000
_cell.angle_alpha   90.00
_cell.angle_beta   90.00
_cell.angle_gamma   90.00
#
_symmetry.space_group_name_H-M   'P 1'
#
loop_
_entity.id
_entity.type
_entity.pdbx_description
1 polymer ?
#
loop_
_entity_poly.entity_id
_entity_poly.type
_entity_poly.pdbx_seq_one_letter_code
_entity_poly.pdbx_strand_id
1 'polypeptide(L)'
;MAINNLKVDEFEVETTLNKSVLELKFRGSIHAANPEEFMQPFFDDIINEALSRKLSLKCDFVELEYMNSASIPPLIHLLRQLAENEINGDFIYDSSRKVQTASFRALDVIARKSDYTNVKGV
;
A
#
# COMPACT_ATOMS: atom_id res chain seq x y z
N MET A 1 -19.82 -5.85 3.07
CA MET A 1 -19.64 -4.41 2.76
C MET A 1 -18.95 -4.31 1.42
N ALA A 2 -19.28 -3.29 0.62
CA ALA A 2 -18.54 -3.03 -0.62
C ALA A 2 -17.15 -2.54 -0.23
N ILE A 3 -16.11 -3.10 -0.83
CA ILE A 3 -14.76 -2.62 -0.56
C ILE A 3 -14.57 -1.36 -1.41
N ASN A 4 -14.24 -0.26 -0.77
CA ASN A 4 -14.17 1.04 -1.44
C ASN A 4 -12.90 1.12 -2.30
N ASN A 5 -13.05 1.70 -3.49
CA ASN A 5 -11.93 2.18 -4.27
C ASN A 5 -11.60 3.61 -3.83
N LEU A 6 -10.35 4.03 -4.01
CA LEU A 6 -9.92 5.40 -3.80
C LEU A 6 -9.61 6.05 -5.15
N LYS A 7 -10.06 7.28 -5.37
CA LYS A 7 -9.69 8.06 -6.55
C LYS A 7 -9.53 9.53 -6.17
N VAL A 8 -8.35 10.08 -6.44
CA VAL A 8 -7.98 11.47 -6.17
C VAL A 8 -7.14 11.96 -7.34
N ASP A 9 -7.64 12.95 -8.09
CA ASP A 9 -6.99 13.47 -9.30
C ASP A 9 -6.57 12.34 -10.27
N GLU A 10 -5.27 12.22 -10.56
CA GLU A 10 -4.66 11.19 -11.42
C GLU A 10 -4.29 9.91 -10.66
N PHE A 11 -4.52 9.85 -9.35
CA PHE A 11 -4.21 8.69 -8.52
C PHE A 11 -5.46 7.86 -8.24
N GLU A 12 -5.36 6.55 -8.40
CA GLU A 12 -6.41 5.62 -8.01
C GLU A 12 -5.86 4.37 -7.30
N VAL A 13 -6.68 3.85 -6.38
CA VAL A 13 -6.50 2.53 -5.77
C VAL A 13 -7.74 1.71 -6.05
N GLU A 14 -7.59 0.68 -6.88
CA GLU A 14 -8.62 -0.32 -7.12
C GLU A 14 -8.48 -1.43 -6.08
N THR A 15 -9.57 -1.71 -5.37
CA THR A 15 -9.59 -2.76 -4.37
C THR A 15 -10.36 -3.98 -4.86
N THR A 16 -9.72 -5.15 -4.80
CA THR A 16 -10.33 -6.42 -5.19
C THR A 16 -10.12 -7.46 -4.10
N LEU A 17 -11.12 -8.32 -3.87
CA LEU A 17 -11.00 -9.43 -2.94
C LEU A 17 -10.80 -10.73 -3.70
N ASN A 18 -9.63 -11.33 -3.51
CA ASN A 18 -9.27 -12.61 -4.10
C ASN A 18 -9.12 -13.66 -3.00
N LYS A 19 -10.18 -14.44 -2.77
CA LYS A 19 -10.27 -15.43 -1.68
C LYS A 19 -10.08 -14.80 -0.29
N SER A 20 -8.90 -14.98 0.30
CA SER A 20 -8.50 -14.45 1.61
C SER A 20 -7.46 -13.32 1.50
N VAL A 21 -7.23 -12.82 0.29
CA VAL A 21 -6.30 -11.72 0.01
C VAL A 21 -7.09 -10.52 -0.48
N LEU A 22 -6.95 -9.41 0.23
CA LEU A 22 -7.40 -8.11 -0.18
C LEU A 22 -6.29 -7.47 -1.03
N GLU A 23 -6.55 -7.25 -2.30
CA GLU A 23 -5.59 -6.71 -3.24
C GLU A 23 -5.92 -5.26 -3.56
N LEU A 24 -4.95 -4.37 -3.31
CA LEU A 24 -4.97 -2.95 -3.62
C LEU A 24 -4.06 -2.71 -4.82
N LYS A 25 -4.61 -2.28 -5.96
CA LYS A 25 -3.84 -1.90 -7.14
C LYS A 25 -3.74 -0.40 -7.24
N PHE A 26 -2.52 0.11 -7.10
CA PHE A 26 -2.18 1.53 -7.14
C PHE A 26 -1.80 1.93 -8.57
N ARG A 27 -2.44 2.98 -9.09
CA ARG A 27 -2.25 3.45 -10.46
C ARG A 27 -2.15 4.96 -10.55
N GLY A 28 -1.53 5.43 -11.63
CA GLY A 28 -1.40 6.84 -11.96
C GLY A 28 -0.40 7.56 -11.06
N SER A 29 -0.67 8.81 -10.69
CA SER A 29 0.37 9.70 -10.15
C SER A 29 -0.05 10.43 -8.86
N ILE A 30 0.77 10.31 -7.81
CA ILE A 30 0.55 11.01 -6.54
C ILE A 30 1.36 12.32 -6.51
N HIS A 31 0.67 13.43 -6.78
CA HIS A 31 1.26 14.77 -6.76
C HIS A 31 0.91 15.59 -5.51
N ALA A 32 -0.05 15.14 -4.70
CA ALA A 32 -0.55 15.88 -3.56
C ALA A 32 0.56 16.27 -2.56
N ALA A 33 0.48 17.48 -2.01
CA ALA A 33 1.42 17.96 -0.98
C ALA A 33 1.26 17.20 0.34
N ASN A 34 0.01 16.83 0.67
CA ASN A 34 -0.34 16.06 1.87
C ASN A 34 -1.12 14.78 1.50
N PRO A 35 -0.47 13.74 0.96
CA PRO A 35 -1.17 12.50 0.56
C PRO A 35 -1.86 11.79 1.73
N GLU A 36 -1.38 12.01 2.95
CA GLU A 36 -1.94 11.44 4.18
C GLU A 36 -3.43 11.77 4.38
N GLU A 37 -3.88 12.95 3.95
CA GLU A 37 -5.28 13.40 4.11
C GLU A 37 -6.30 12.47 3.46
N PHE A 38 -5.91 11.76 2.39
CA PHE A 38 -6.77 10.80 1.70
C PHE A 38 -6.27 9.36 1.81
N MET A 39 -4.96 9.13 1.95
CA MET A 39 -4.42 7.78 2.07
C MET A 39 -4.69 7.17 3.44
N GLN A 40 -4.59 7.95 4.52
CA GLN A 40 -4.71 7.42 5.88
C GLN A 40 -6.13 6.95 6.21
N PRO A 41 -7.20 7.72 5.94
CA PRO A 41 -8.56 7.23 6.16
C PRO A 41 -8.88 5.99 5.33
N PHE A 42 -8.38 5.94 4.09
CA PHE A 42 -8.51 4.77 3.24
C PHE A 42 -7.79 3.54 3.82
N PHE A 43 -6.56 3.71 4.32
CA PHE A 43 -5.81 2.62 4.94
C PHE A 43 -6.45 2.12 6.23
N ASP A 44 -7.00 3.01 7.05
CA ASP A 44 -7.70 2.62 8.27
C ASP A 44 -8.93 1.74 7.95
N ASP A 45 -9.71 2.10 6.91
CA ASP A 45 -10.82 1.29 6.42
C ASP A 45 -10.36 -0.10 5.94
N ILE A 46 -9.26 -0.15 5.18
CA ILE A 46 -8.67 -1.40 4.69
C ILE A 46 -8.20 -2.31 5.85
N ILE A 47 -7.52 -1.74 6.85
CA ILE A 47 -7.04 -2.49 8.02
C ILE A 47 -8.22 -3.05 8.82
N ASN A 48 -9.27 -2.25 9.05
CA ASN A 48 -10.48 -2.70 9.73
C ASN A 48 -11.18 -3.86 8.99
N GLU A 49 -11.28 -3.76 7.66
CA GLU A 49 -11.84 -4.83 6.83
C GLU A 49 -10.96 -6.09 6.89
N ALA A 50 -9.64 -5.94 6.80
CA ALA A 50 -8.71 -7.05 6.88
C ALA A 50 -8.77 -7.77 8.25
N LEU A 51 -8.88 -7.02 9.35
CA LEU A 51 -9.01 -7.57 10.70
C LEU A 51 -10.33 -8.31 10.89
N SER A 52 -11.45 -7.67 10.55
CA SER A 52 -12.77 -8.24 10.75
C SER A 52 -12.98 -9.56 9.99
N ARG A 53 -12.29 -9.72 8.87
CA ARG A 53 -12.42 -10.87 7.97
C ARG A 53 -11.20 -11.78 7.93
N LYS A 54 -10.17 -11.49 8.71
CA LYS A 54 -8.88 -12.21 8.74
C LYS A 54 -8.24 -12.35 7.35
N LEU A 55 -8.19 -11.25 6.62
CA LEU A 55 -7.61 -11.19 5.27
C LEU A 55 -6.12 -10.84 5.35
N SER A 56 -5.36 -11.33 4.38
CA SER A 56 -4.03 -10.78 4.08
C SER A 56 -4.16 -9.63 3.09
N LEU A 57 -3.16 -8.75 3.04
CA LEU A 57 -3.13 -7.59 2.13
C LEU A 57 -2.07 -7.78 1.04
N LYS A 58 -2.41 -7.45 -0.20
CA LYS A 58 -1.46 -7.31 -1.31
C LYS A 58 -1.56 -5.89 -1.84
N CYS A 59 -0.49 -5.12 -1.73
CA CYS A 59 -0.37 -3.77 -2.29
C CYS A 59 0.46 -3.83 -3.57
N ASP A 60 -0.17 -3.62 -4.73
CA ASP A 60 0.46 -3.71 -6.05
C ASP A 60 0.68 -2.31 -6.63
N PHE A 61 1.93 -1.91 -6.76
CA PHE A 61 2.37 -0.59 -7.21
C PHE A 61 3.01 -0.62 -8.61
N VAL A 62 2.95 -1.74 -9.33
CA VAL A 62 3.61 -1.88 -10.64
C VAL A 62 3.11 -0.82 -11.63
N GLU A 63 1.82 -0.54 -11.61
CA GLU A 63 1.17 0.45 -12.49
C GLU A 63 1.19 1.89 -11.92
N LEU A 64 1.83 2.11 -10.77
CA LEU A 64 1.98 3.45 -10.21
C LEU A 64 3.03 4.25 -11.00
N GLU A 65 2.60 5.32 -11.64
CA GLU A 65 3.45 6.09 -12.54
C GLU A 65 4.43 6.99 -11.79
N TYR A 66 3.94 7.66 -10.76
CA TYR A 66 4.71 8.60 -9.98
C TYR A 66 4.22 8.68 -8.54
N MET A 67 5.16 8.89 -7.63
CA MET A 67 4.88 9.27 -6.25
C MET A 67 5.94 10.25 -5.79
N ASN A 68 5.52 11.30 -5.09
CA ASN A 68 6.45 12.20 -4.44
C ASN A 68 6.89 11.63 -3.08
N SER A 69 7.87 12.28 -2.45
CA SER A 69 8.37 11.86 -1.13
C SER A 69 7.33 11.96 -0.01
N ALA A 70 6.33 12.83 -0.15
CA ALA A 70 5.24 12.99 0.83
C ALA A 70 4.29 11.78 0.84
N SER A 71 4.32 10.93 -0.20
CA SER A 71 3.56 9.67 -0.24
C SER A 71 4.24 8.53 0.54
N ILE A 72 5.50 8.68 0.94
CA ILE A 72 6.25 7.63 1.65
C ILE A 72 5.79 7.44 3.11
N PRO A 73 5.62 8.51 3.93
CA PRO A 73 5.12 8.37 5.30
C PRO A 73 3.81 7.57 5.45
N PRO A 74 2.73 7.81 4.66
CA PRO A 74 1.50 7.02 4.81
C PRO A 74 1.70 5.54 4.46
N LEU A 75 2.59 5.19 3.52
CA LEU A 75 2.92 3.79 3.24
C LEU A 75 3.72 3.13 4.37
N ILE A 76 4.62 3.86 5.01
CA ILE A 76 5.33 3.39 6.22
C ILE A 76 4.33 3.17 7.35
N HIS A 77 3.36 4.07 7.50
CA HIS A 77 2.31 3.93 8.52
C HIS A 77 1.47 2.67 8.27
N LEU A 78 1.03 2.43 7.03
CA LEU A 78 0.34 1.21 6.65
C LEU A 78 1.16 -0.06 6.96
N LEU A 79 2.45 -0.09 6.61
CA LEU A 79 3.33 -1.22 6.94
C LEU A 79 3.39 -1.49 8.45
N ARG A 80 3.47 -0.44 9.26
CA ARG A 80 3.48 -0.57 10.73
C ARG A 80 2.14 -1.09 11.25
N GLN A 81 1.03 -0.56 10.77
CA GLN A 81 -0.31 -1.03 11.16
C GLN A 81 -0.48 -2.52 10.82
N LEU A 82 -0.01 -2.97 9.65
CA LEU A 82 -0.04 -4.39 9.28
C LEU A 82 0.78 -5.25 10.26
N ALA A 83 2.00 -4.81 10.59
CA ALA A 83 2.87 -5.51 11.52
C ALA A 83 2.29 -5.55 12.95
N GLU A 84 1.76 -4.43 13.45
CA GLU A 84 1.19 -4.30 14.80
C GLU A 84 -0.08 -5.14 14.98
N ASN A 85 -0.86 -5.32 13.90
CA ASN A 85 -2.09 -6.10 13.90
C ASN A 85 -1.89 -7.53 13.38
N GLU A 86 -0.65 -7.98 13.17
CA GLU A 86 -0.32 -9.33 12.70
C GLU A 86 -0.98 -9.71 11.36
N ILE A 87 -1.16 -8.72 10.48
CA ILE A 87 -1.77 -8.88 9.16
C ILE A 87 -0.66 -9.09 8.14
N ASN A 88 -0.69 -10.22 7.42
CA ASN A 88 0.26 -10.48 6.36
C ASN A 88 0.09 -9.47 5.22
N GLY A 89 1.14 -8.71 4.92
CA GLY A 89 1.16 -7.66 3.91
C GLY A 89 2.28 -7.85 2.89
N ASP A 90 1.92 -7.93 1.61
CA ASP A 90 2.87 -8.01 0.48
C ASP A 90 2.84 -6.71 -0.33
N PHE A 91 3.95 -6.00 -0.41
CA PHE A 91 4.12 -4.78 -1.21
C PHE A 91 4.92 -5.10 -2.46
N ILE A 92 4.32 -4.94 -3.64
CA ILE A 92 4.90 -5.30 -4.93
C ILE A 92 5.13 -4.04 -5.74
N TYR A 93 6.35 -3.86 -6.25
CA TYR A 93 6.70 -2.71 -7.09
C TYR A 93 7.50 -3.14 -8.32
N ASP A 94 7.56 -2.29 -9.33
CA ASP A 94 8.36 -2.51 -10.54
C ASP A 94 9.83 -2.18 -10.25
N SER A 95 10.67 -3.20 -10.20
CA SER A 95 12.10 -3.04 -9.90
C SER A 95 12.91 -2.45 -11.05
N SER A 96 12.36 -2.42 -12.27
CA SER A 96 12.98 -1.80 -13.45
C SER A 96 12.89 -0.27 -13.41
N ARG A 97 11.92 0.28 -12.65
CA ARG A 97 11.71 1.73 -12.51
C ARG A 97 12.52 2.30 -11.35
N LYS A 98 13.63 2.97 -11.67
CA LYS A 98 14.56 3.58 -10.68
C LYS A 98 13.87 4.39 -9.58
N VAL A 99 12.83 5.16 -9.94
CA VAL A 99 12.07 5.98 -8.98
C VAL A 99 11.34 5.09 -7.97
N GLN A 100 10.66 4.04 -8.43
CA GLN A 100 10.03 3.08 -7.54
C GLN A 100 11.09 2.34 -6.71
N THR A 101 12.18 1.87 -7.32
CA THR A 101 13.26 1.19 -6.58
C THR A 101 13.79 2.05 -5.42
N ALA A 102 13.98 3.36 -5.64
CA ALA A 102 14.44 4.26 -4.60
C ALA A 102 13.41 4.39 -3.45
N SER A 103 12.14 4.60 -3.80
CA SER A 103 11.03 4.69 -2.84
C SER A 103 10.85 3.41 -2.01
N PHE A 104 10.84 2.25 -2.67
CA PHE A 104 10.57 0.97 -2.02
C PHE A 104 11.76 0.39 -1.27
N ARG A 105 12.99 0.83 -1.53
CA ARG A 105 14.15 0.47 -0.69
C ARG A 105 14.00 0.94 0.76
N ALA A 106 13.46 2.15 0.97
CA ALA A 106 13.22 2.65 2.32
C ALA A 106 12.14 1.82 3.03
N LEU A 107 11.08 1.44 2.31
CA LEU A 107 10.00 0.59 2.80
C LEU A 107 10.52 -0.83 3.14
N ASP A 108 11.36 -1.41 2.29
CA ASP A 108 11.96 -2.74 2.48
C ASP A 108 12.79 -2.82 3.77
N VAL A 109 13.61 -1.80 4.07
CA VAL A 109 14.39 -1.76 5.33
C VAL A 109 13.50 -1.78 6.56
N ILE A 110 12.30 -1.20 6.47
CA ILE A 110 11.32 -1.18 7.57
C ILE A 110 10.60 -2.52 7.64
N ALA A 111 10.14 -3.03 6.51
CA ALA A 111 9.39 -4.29 6.41
C ALA A 111 10.20 -5.49 6.94
N ARG A 112 11.51 -5.54 6.69
CA ARG A 112 12.41 -6.60 7.19
C ARG A 112 12.51 -6.70 8.71
N LYS A 113 11.96 -5.74 9.46
CA LYS A 113 11.89 -5.79 10.93
C LYS A 113 10.63 -6.49 11.44
N SER A 114 9.74 -6.92 10.55
CA SER A 114 8.49 -7.60 10.86
C SER A 114 8.39 -8.90 10.09
N ASP A 115 7.85 -9.94 10.75
CA ASP A 115 7.55 -11.23 10.12
C ASP A 115 6.25 -11.19 9.29
N TYR A 116 5.45 -10.12 9.42
CA TYR A 116 4.15 -9.99 8.77
C TYR A 116 4.19 -9.18 7.47
N THR A 117 5.27 -8.44 7.21
CA THR A 117 5.32 -7.53 6.07
C THR A 117 6.49 -7.82 5.16
N ASN A 118 6.24 -7.78 3.86
CA ASN A 118 7.24 -8.05 2.84
C ASN A 118 7.16 -7.00 1.73
N VAL A 119 8.32 -6.58 1.22
CA VAL A 119 8.43 -5.63 0.11
C VAL A 119 9.28 -6.28 -0.98
N LYS A 120 8.69 -6.51 -2.16
CA LYS A 120 9.33 -7.23 -3.27
C LYS A 120 9.24 -6.45 -4.57
N GLY A 121 10.38 -6.36 -5.25
CA GLY A 121 10.43 -5.86 -6.62
C GLY A 121 10.21 -7.00 -7.60
N VAL A 122 9.36 -6.77 -8.62
CA VAL A 122 9.16 -7.69 -9.76
C VAL A 122 9.83 -7.16 -11.02
#